data_AF-A0AAW0LG98-F1
#
_entry.id   AF-A0AAW0LG98-F1
#
_cell.length_a   1.000
_cell.length_b   1.000
_cell.length_c   1.000
_cell.angle_alpha   90.00
_cell.angle_beta   90.00
_cell.angle_gamma   90.00
#
_symmetry.space_group_name_H-M   'P 1'
#
loop_
_entity.id
_entity.type
_entity.pdbx_description
1 polymer ?
#
loop_
_entity_poly.entity_id
_entity_poly.type
_entity_poly.pdbx_seq_one_letter_code
_entity_poly.pdbx_strand_id
1 'polypeptide(L)'
;MSNTYNNPKFFVTENGYPEKRDDTIAVETALQDDARIQHILSHLYAISNAMKQGADVNGYFMWALMDCMEMGSGYTVRYGLAYTDYLNNLDRILKKSAKWLKLFLAS
;
A
#
# COMPACT_ATOMS: atom_id res chain seq x y z
N MET A 1 13.20 -4.40 17.12
CA MET A 1 13.42 -5.83 16.85
C MET A 1 14.88 -6.24 17.06
N SER A 2 15.84 -5.59 16.39
CA SER A 2 17.27 -5.94 16.47
C SER A 2 17.82 -6.01 17.90
N ASN A 3 17.60 -4.97 18.70
CA ASN A 3 18.18 -4.85 20.05
C ASN A 3 17.46 -5.67 21.13
N THR A 4 16.26 -6.19 20.85
CA THR A 4 15.40 -6.84 21.86
C THR A 4 15.19 -8.33 21.57
N TYR A 5 15.21 -8.72 20.29
CA TYR A 5 14.90 -10.08 19.85
C TYR A 5 16.04 -10.75 19.08
N ASN A 6 17.28 -10.30 19.31
CA ASN A 6 18.49 -10.85 18.68
C ASN A 6 18.47 -10.78 17.14
N ASN A 7 18.02 -9.64 16.60
CA ASN A 7 18.00 -9.34 15.16
C ASN A 7 17.58 -10.50 14.25
N PRO A 8 16.34 -11.01 14.40
CA PRO A 8 15.88 -12.10 13.58
C PRO A 8 15.68 -11.62 12.14
N LYS A 9 15.78 -12.54 11.19
CA LYS A 9 15.30 -12.35 9.83
C LYS A 9 13.79 -12.09 9.86
N PHE A 10 13.32 -11.04 9.18
CA PHE A 10 11.88 -10.75 9.13
C PHE A 10 11.43 -10.11 7.81
N PHE A 11 10.11 -10.08 7.64
CA PHE A 11 9.41 -9.44 6.54
C PHE A 11 8.51 -8.35 7.08
N VAL A 12 8.39 -7.24 6.36
CA VAL A 12 7.30 -6.28 6.58
C VAL A 12 6.08 -6.83 5.85
N THR A 13 5.20 -7.50 6.58
CA THR A 13 4.05 -8.21 5.99
C THR A 13 2.92 -7.29 5.58
N GLU A 14 2.79 -6.12 6.21
CA GLU A 14 1.77 -5.13 5.89
C GLU A 14 2.29 -3.71 6.14
N ASN A 15 2.06 -2.84 5.17
CA ASN A 15 2.16 -1.39 5.29
C ASN A 15 1.28 -0.77 4.19
N GLY A 16 0.50 0.25 4.52
CA GLY A 16 -0.53 0.75 3.61
C GLY A 16 -0.99 2.15 3.94
N TYR A 17 -1.58 2.82 2.95
CA TYR A 17 -2.12 4.17 3.06
C TYR A 17 -3.64 4.19 2.85
N PRO A 18 -4.43 4.64 3.84
CA PRO A 18 -5.88 4.75 3.72
C PRO A 18 -6.28 5.97 2.91
N GLU A 19 -7.26 5.81 2.03
CA GLU A 19 -8.04 6.92 1.47
C GLU A 19 -9.51 6.76 1.83
N LYS A 20 -10.20 7.87 2.04
CA LYS A 20 -11.66 7.84 2.26
C LYS A 20 -12.34 7.47 0.94
N ARG A 21 -13.29 6.54 1.00
CA ARG A 21 -14.20 6.30 -0.12
C ARG A 21 -15.12 7.51 -0.29
N ASP A 22 -15.12 8.03 -1.51
CA ASP A 22 -16.06 9.03 -1.96
C ASP A 22 -16.59 8.59 -3.33
N ASP A 23 -17.87 8.23 -3.38
CA ASP A 23 -18.51 7.79 -4.63
C ASP A 23 -19.10 8.98 -5.42
N THR A 24 -18.94 10.22 -4.92
CA THR A 24 -19.38 11.44 -5.61
C THR A 24 -18.34 11.97 -6.59
N ILE A 25 -17.10 11.51 -6.48
CA ILE A 25 -16.01 11.88 -7.40
C ILE A 25 -15.91 10.91 -8.58
N ALA A 26 -15.43 11.41 -9.71
CA ALA A 26 -15.16 10.58 -10.88
C ALA A 26 -14.10 9.52 -10.56
N VAL A 27 -14.25 8.31 -11.13
CA VAL A 27 -13.31 7.20 -10.92
C VAL A 27 -11.90 7.63 -11.34
N GLU A 28 -11.75 8.36 -12.45
CA GLU A 28 -10.48 8.87 -12.95
C GLU A 28 -9.71 9.69 -11.91
N THR A 29 -10.45 10.48 -11.11
CA THR A 29 -9.90 11.25 -9.99
C THR A 29 -9.55 10.34 -8.81
N ALA A 30 -10.42 9.39 -8.45
CA ALA A 30 -10.17 8.43 -7.39
C ALA A 30 -8.96 7.51 -7.65
N LEU A 31 -8.57 7.34 -8.93
CA LEU A 31 -7.37 6.60 -9.32
C LEU A 31 -6.06 7.39 -9.13
N GLN A 32 -6.11 8.72 -8.91
CA GLN A 32 -4.93 9.57 -8.73
C GLN A 32 -4.48 9.61 -7.26
N ASP A 33 -3.92 8.50 -6.79
CA ASP A 33 -3.54 8.27 -5.39
C ASP A 33 -2.06 8.57 -5.09
N ASP A 34 -1.60 9.77 -5.45
CA ASP A 34 -0.20 10.20 -5.27
C ASP A 34 0.28 10.13 -3.82
N ALA A 35 -0.61 10.40 -2.86
CA ALA A 35 -0.31 10.30 -1.43
C ALA A 35 0.10 8.88 -1.04
N ARG A 36 -0.51 7.85 -1.64
CA ARG A 36 -0.10 6.46 -1.45
C ARG A 36 1.31 6.25 -1.96
N ILE A 37 1.66 6.71 -3.18
CA ILE A 37 3.03 6.58 -3.71
C ILE A 37 4.07 7.19 -2.75
N GLN A 38 3.81 8.41 -2.24
CA GLN A 38 4.71 9.07 -1.30
C GLN A 38 4.85 8.28 0.02
N HIS A 39 3.75 7.70 0.51
CA HIS A 39 3.77 6.82 1.67
C HIS A 39 4.64 5.58 1.42
N ILE A 40 4.47 4.89 0.29
CA ILE A 40 5.27 3.70 -0.06
C ILE A 40 6.76 4.07 -0.10
N LEU A 41 7.11 5.14 -0.84
CA LEU A 41 8.49 5.59 -0.99
C LEU A 41 9.16 5.92 0.33
N SER A 42 8.48 6.68 1.20
CA SER A 42 9.01 7.04 2.52
C SER A 42 9.26 5.82 3.41
N HIS A 43 8.39 4.80 3.36
CA HIS A 43 8.57 3.57 4.13
C HIS A 43 9.68 2.69 3.57
N LEU A 44 9.78 2.56 2.24
CA LEU A 44 10.90 1.85 1.61
C LEU A 44 12.24 2.52 1.92
N TYR A 45 12.28 3.86 1.96
CA TYR A 45 13.47 4.60 2.39
C TYR A 45 13.83 4.33 3.86
N ALA A 46 12.83 4.31 4.76
CA ALA A 46 13.04 3.97 6.16
C ALA A 46 13.55 2.52 6.33
N ILE A 47 12.98 1.56 5.59
CA ILE A 47 13.43 0.17 5.57
C ILE A 47 14.88 0.08 5.08
N SER A 48 15.21 0.75 3.98
CA SER A 48 16.58 0.81 3.46
C SER A 48 17.56 1.34 4.51
N ASN A 49 17.20 2.39 5.23
CA ASN A 49 18.03 2.93 6.30
C ASN A 49 18.16 1.99 7.51
N ALA A 50 17.10 1.26 7.86
CA ALA A 50 17.15 0.25 8.91
C ALA A 50 18.06 -0.92 8.52
N MET A 51 18.01 -1.37 7.25
CA MET A 51 18.92 -2.40 6.73
C MET A 51 20.38 -1.94 6.76
N LYS A 52 20.66 -0.67 6.41
CA LYS A 52 22.02 -0.08 6.55
C LYS A 52 22.51 -0.05 8.00
N GLN A 53 21.60 -0.02 8.97
CA GLN A 53 21.90 -0.08 10.41
C GLN A 53 21.93 -1.52 10.95
N GLY A 54 21.80 -2.53 10.09
CA GLY A 54 21.98 -3.95 10.45
C GLY A 54 20.68 -4.75 10.59
N ALA A 55 19.50 -4.19 10.33
CA ALA A 55 18.25 -4.95 10.37
C ALA A 55 18.17 -5.99 9.23
N ASP A 56 17.85 -7.26 9.55
CA ASP A 56 17.74 -8.36 8.55
C ASP A 56 16.33 -8.43 7.91
N VAL A 57 15.97 -7.39 7.14
CA VAL A 57 14.69 -7.31 6.40
C VAL A 57 14.79 -8.03 5.06
N ASN A 58 13.91 -8.99 4.80
CA ASN A 58 13.96 -9.85 3.60
C ASN A 58 12.79 -9.64 2.64
N GLY A 59 11.86 -8.74 2.96
CA GLY A 59 10.82 -8.36 2.02
C GLY A 59 9.81 -7.40 2.62
N TYR A 60 8.99 -6.86 1.72
CA TYR A 60 7.99 -5.86 2.01
C TYR A 60 6.73 -6.17 1.19
N PHE A 61 5.60 -6.25 1.87
CA PHE A 61 4.30 -6.54 1.28
C PHE A 61 3.37 -5.35 1.51
N MET A 62 2.86 -4.81 0.40
CA MET A 62 1.94 -3.68 0.40
C MET A 62 0.55 -4.13 0.85
N TRP A 63 -0.01 -3.45 1.85
CA TRP A 63 -1.41 -3.56 2.21
C TRP A 63 -2.21 -2.43 1.51
N ALA A 64 -3.14 -2.70 0.60
CA ALA A 64 -3.62 -4.01 0.14
C ALA A 64 -3.56 -4.12 -1.39
N LEU A 65 -3.74 -5.33 -1.90
CA LEU A 65 -3.83 -5.56 -3.35
C LEU A 65 -5.02 -4.79 -3.98
N MET A 66 -6.17 -4.80 -3.30
CA MET A 66 -7.41 -4.16 -3.78
C MET A 66 -8.17 -3.54 -2.61
N ASP A 67 -9.06 -2.59 -2.90
CA ASP A 67 -9.99 -2.08 -1.90
C ASP A 67 -10.91 -3.21 -1.45
N CYS A 68 -11.03 -3.40 -0.13
CA CYS A 68 -11.83 -4.44 0.49
C CYS A 68 -12.59 -3.91 1.72
N MET A 69 -13.15 -4.82 2.52
CA MET A 69 -13.86 -4.51 3.76
C MET A 69 -12.84 -4.29 4.89
N GLU A 70 -12.82 -3.08 5.46
CA GLU A 70 -11.88 -2.65 6.51
C GLU A 70 -12.51 -2.74 7.90
N MET A 71 -12.81 -3.97 8.33
CA MET A 71 -13.34 -4.30 9.66
C MET A 71 -14.50 -3.36 10.08
N GLY A 72 -14.35 -2.63 11.18
CA GLY A 72 -15.37 -1.71 11.70
C GLY A 72 -15.67 -0.52 10.79
N SER A 73 -14.79 -0.20 9.84
CA SER A 73 -15.00 0.85 8.84
C SER A 73 -15.78 0.37 7.61
N GLY A 74 -16.03 -0.94 7.48
CA GLY A 74 -16.71 -1.50 6.32
C GLY A 74 -16.01 -1.09 5.02
N TYR A 75 -16.77 -0.63 4.03
CA TYR A 75 -16.24 -0.21 2.73
C TYR A 75 -15.95 1.29 2.62
N THR A 76 -15.88 2.02 3.74
CA THR A 76 -15.72 3.49 3.74
C THR A 76 -14.27 3.94 3.59
N VAL A 77 -13.31 3.02 3.68
CA VAL A 77 -11.87 3.25 3.56
C VAL A 77 -11.31 2.36 2.46
N ARG A 78 -10.30 2.87 1.75
CA ARG A 78 -9.68 2.27 0.58
C ARG A 78 -8.17 2.19 0.77
N TYR A 79 -7.64 0.99 0.98
CA TYR A 79 -6.19 0.72 1.06
C TYR A 79 -5.59 0.19 -0.24
N GLY A 80 -6.41 -0.24 -1.19
CA GLY A 80 -6.00 -1.03 -2.33
C GLY A 80 -5.10 -0.29 -3.32
N LEU A 81 -4.17 -1.02 -3.90
CA LEU A 81 -3.51 -0.66 -5.16
C LEU A 81 -4.50 -0.72 -6.35
N ALA A 82 -5.49 -1.61 -6.28
CA ALA A 82 -6.62 -1.65 -7.20
C ALA A 82 -7.85 -1.00 -6.57
N TYR A 83 -8.46 -0.06 -7.29
CA TYR A 83 -9.79 0.46 -7.00
C TYR A 83 -10.82 -0.64 -7.23
N THR A 84 -11.69 -0.87 -6.25
CA THR A 84 -12.87 -1.74 -6.39
C THR A 84 -14.10 -0.87 -6.62
N ASP A 85 -14.75 -1.04 -7.78
CA ASP A 85 -15.99 -0.36 -8.10
C ASP A 85 -17.19 -1.07 -7.48
N TYR A 86 -17.57 -0.64 -6.28
CA TYR A 86 -18.70 -1.20 -5.55
C TYR A 86 -20.06 -0.94 -6.20
N LEU A 87 -20.15 -0.01 -7.16
CA LEU A 87 -21.39 0.34 -7.85
C LEU A 87 -21.51 -0.34 -9.22
N ASN A 88 -20.39 -0.75 -9.80
CA ASN A 88 -20.32 -1.44 -11.09
C ASN A 88 -19.65 -2.80 -10.96
N ASN A 89 -20.43 -3.81 -10.56
CA ASN A 89 -20.06 -5.24 -10.58
C ASN A 89 -18.74 -5.61 -9.89
N LEU A 90 -18.25 -4.79 -8.96
CA LEU A 90 -16.95 -4.96 -8.33
C LEU A 90 -15.81 -4.95 -9.36
N ASP A 91 -15.86 -4.13 -10.40
CA ASP A 91 -14.76 -4.05 -11.36
C ASP A 91 -13.46 -3.55 -10.69
N ARG A 92 -12.31 -4.06 -11.14
CA ARG A 92 -10.99 -3.76 -10.56
C ARG A 92 -10.18 -2.90 -11.50
N ILE A 93 -9.78 -1.73 -11.04
CA ILE A 93 -9.06 -0.75 -11.85
C ILE A 93 -7.76 -0.38 -11.14
N LEU A 94 -6.62 -0.52 -11.83
CA LEU A 94 -5.31 -0.18 -11.26
C LEU A 94 -5.22 1.32 -10.99
N LYS A 95 -4.98 1.68 -9.73
CA LYS A 95 -4.67 3.07 -9.34
C LYS A 95 -3.28 3.48 -9.84
N LYS A 96 -2.99 4.78 -9.76
CA LYS A 96 -1.69 5.33 -10.16
C LYS A 96 -0.55 4.66 -9.39
N SER A 97 -0.72 4.42 -8.09
CA SER A 97 0.25 3.72 -7.25
C SER A 97 0.58 2.30 -7.73
N ALA A 98 -0.41 1.53 -8.20
CA ALA A 98 -0.17 0.19 -8.73
C ALA A 98 0.67 0.22 -10.01
N LYS A 99 0.33 1.15 -10.92
CA LYS A 99 1.07 1.34 -12.18
C LYS A 99 2.49 1.81 -11.91
N TRP A 100 2.66 2.75 -10.97
CA TRP A 100 3.95 3.23 -10.51
C TRP A 100 4.77 2.10 -9.87
N LEU A 101 4.19 1.31 -8.95
CA LEU A 101 4.88 0.23 -8.26
C LEU A 101 5.39 -0.83 -9.24
N LYS A 102 4.59 -1.16 -10.27
CA LYS A 102 5.01 -2.06 -11.35
C LYS A 102 6.26 -1.55 -12.06
N LEU A 103 6.34 -0.24 -12.36
CA LEU A 103 7.50 0.36 -13.02
C LEU A 103 8.69 0.44 -12.07
N PHE A 104 8.47 0.83 -10.82
CA PHE A 104 9.50 0.93 -9.77
C PHE A 104 10.17 -0.41 -9.49
N LEU A 105 9.42 -1.53 -9.51
CA LEU A 105 9.99 -2.87 -9.31
C LEU A 105 10.70 -3.42 -10.56
N ALA A 106 10.50 -2.81 -11.72
CA ALA A 106 11.12 -3.22 -12.98
C ALA A 106 12.41 -2.45 -13.31
N SER A 107 12.76 -1.42 -12.53
CA SER A 107 14.01 -0.66 -12.63
C SER A 107 15.14 -1.30 -11.84
#